data_AF-A0A919TF41-F1
#
_entry.id   AF-A0A919TF41-F1
#
_cell.length_a   1.000
_cell.length_b   1.000
_cell.length_c   1.000
_cell.angle_alpha   90.00
_cell.angle_beta   90.00
_cell.angle_gamma   90.00
#
_symmetry.space_group_name_H-M   'P 1'
#
loop_
_entity.id
_entity.type
_entity.pdbx_description
1 polymer ?
#
loop_
_entity_poly.entity_id
_entity_poly.type
_entity_poly.pdbx_seq_one_letter_code
_entity_poly.pdbx_strand_id
1 'polypeptide(L)'
;MIEALVPGHILSTARRASLATGLRETTRRPAMPGTIRPPATGRQSDLSVATTTARPALDAGGWPHREHTVATGQVTGATTRYDVAVPGGGAVPPGAAVLAVVRAAAGGEPDDGLLVCRECGRRRASLRQHVARTHGMDSRTYRTRHGLAPDTPMVGGKRPRSQYEAALSEATADRNRARGNAVRAALDARARTRGYAGLEDLVRRTTHLTIKQVGALLGQTGDQVKHWRRTFGVHSTARDARRCQLCETTQPQLAGHVRDAHGLSVADYHDRLQQRPSPQRPAAPAPTCDEPAERVLTGRRPAPTEPRPAVTTRRTR
;
A
#
# COMPACT_ATOMS: atom_id res chain seq x y z
N MET A 1 -57.48 -3.85 -32.78
CA MET A 1 -57.03 -5.25 -33.01
C MET A 1 -55.85 -5.20 -33.96
N ILE A 2 -54.88 -6.08 -33.75
CA ILE A 2 -53.61 -6.28 -34.48
C ILE A 2 -52.36 -5.82 -33.70
N GLU A 3 -51.78 -6.85 -33.06
CA GLU A 3 -50.36 -7.22 -32.92
C GLU A 3 -49.35 -6.26 -32.27
N ALA A 4 -49.06 -6.52 -30.99
CA ALA A 4 -47.82 -6.16 -30.33
C ALA A 4 -46.86 -7.37 -30.33
N LEU A 5 -45.71 -7.21 -30.98
CA LEU A 5 -44.62 -8.19 -31.01
C LEU A 5 -43.73 -8.09 -29.76
N VAL A 6 -43.24 -9.28 -29.39
CA VAL A 6 -42.46 -9.72 -28.22
C VAL A 6 -40.97 -9.31 -28.29
N PRO A 7 -40.20 -9.32 -27.16
CA PRO A 7 -38.95 -8.59 -26.98
C PRO A 7 -37.68 -9.39 -27.36
N GLY A 8 -36.65 -8.66 -27.79
CA GLY A 8 -35.32 -9.18 -28.12
C GLY A 8 -34.48 -9.48 -26.88
N HIS A 9 -34.15 -10.77 -26.71
CA HIS A 9 -33.28 -11.29 -25.66
C HIS A 9 -31.81 -10.94 -25.84
N ILE A 10 -31.19 -10.66 -24.70
CA ILE A 10 -29.76 -10.45 -24.44
C ILE A 10 -29.02 -11.79 -24.59
N LEU A 11 -27.96 -11.84 -25.40
CA LEU A 11 -26.92 -12.86 -25.28
C LEU A 11 -25.52 -12.21 -25.36
N SER A 12 -24.94 -12.03 -24.18
CA SER A 12 -23.53 -11.79 -23.95
C SER A 12 -22.82 -13.13 -23.87
N THR A 13 -22.00 -13.48 -24.85
CA THR A 13 -21.07 -14.62 -24.76
C THR A 13 -19.66 -14.13 -24.49
N ALA A 14 -19.22 -14.33 -23.26
CA ALA A 14 -17.86 -14.17 -22.81
C ALA A 14 -16.93 -15.20 -23.49
N ARG A 15 -15.82 -14.74 -24.08
CA ARG A 15 -14.66 -15.57 -24.44
C ARG A 15 -13.59 -15.43 -23.35
N ARG A 16 -13.36 -16.50 -22.58
CA ARG A 16 -12.12 -16.75 -21.82
C ARG A 16 -11.71 -18.20 -21.99
N ALA A 17 -10.42 -18.39 -22.24
CA ALA A 17 -9.56 -19.59 -22.16
C ALA A 17 -8.70 -19.65 -23.43
N SER A 18 -7.41 -19.95 -23.45
CA SER A 18 -6.41 -20.22 -22.43
C SER A 18 -5.06 -20.15 -23.15
N LEU A 19 -4.06 -19.46 -22.59
CA LEU A 19 -2.67 -19.65 -23.00
C LEU A 19 -1.87 -20.00 -21.76
N ALA A 20 -1.60 -21.30 -21.65
CA ALA A 20 -0.61 -21.87 -20.77
C ALA A 20 0.76 -21.69 -21.44
N THR A 21 1.65 -20.95 -20.80
CA THR A 21 3.07 -20.90 -21.18
C THR A 21 3.88 -21.29 -19.95
N GLY A 22 4.56 -22.43 -20.05
CA GLY A 22 5.39 -23.00 -18.99
C GLY A 22 6.56 -22.11 -18.63
N LEU A 23 6.69 -21.82 -17.34
CA LEU A 23 7.89 -21.25 -16.74
C LEU A 23 8.84 -22.40 -16.40
N ARG A 24 9.96 -22.47 -17.15
CA ARG A 24 11.10 -23.30 -16.79
C ARG A 24 11.86 -22.64 -15.65
N GLU A 25 12.03 -23.40 -14.58
CA GLU A 25 12.78 -23.08 -13.39
C GLU A 25 14.28 -23.27 -13.67
N THR A 26 15.04 -22.17 -13.74
CA THR A 26 16.50 -22.20 -13.83
C THR A 26 17.10 -21.68 -12.52
N THR A 27 17.33 -22.61 -11.59
CA THR A 27 18.20 -22.39 -10.44
C THR A 27 19.66 -22.29 -10.91
N ARG A 28 20.19 -21.06 -11.01
CA ARG A 28 21.64 -20.82 -10.94
C ARG A 28 21.92 -19.85 -9.80
N ARG A 29 22.47 -20.42 -8.73
CA ARG A 29 23.02 -19.75 -7.55
C ARG A 29 24.44 -19.26 -7.89
N PRO A 30 24.75 -17.95 -7.88
CA PRO A 30 26.13 -17.50 -7.83
C PRO A 30 26.64 -17.52 -6.39
N ALA A 31 27.84 -18.06 -6.20
CA ALA A 31 28.59 -18.01 -4.96
C ALA A 31 29.02 -16.57 -4.64
N MET A 32 28.82 -16.15 -3.39
CA MET A 32 29.31 -14.87 -2.85
C MET A 32 30.53 -15.13 -1.97
N PRO A 33 31.67 -14.44 -2.18
CA PRO A 33 32.60 -14.14 -1.10
C PRO A 33 32.63 -12.63 -0.86
N GLY A 34 32.40 -12.21 0.38
CA GLY A 34 32.48 -10.80 0.74
C GLY A 34 32.22 -10.56 2.22
N THR A 35 33.25 -10.69 3.03
CA THR A 35 33.31 -10.24 4.42
C THR A 35 33.11 -8.73 4.47
N ILE A 36 31.92 -8.29 4.94
CA ILE A 36 31.65 -6.88 5.21
C ILE A 36 32.20 -6.55 6.60
N ARG A 37 33.23 -5.70 6.62
CA ARG A 37 33.81 -5.06 7.80
C ARG A 37 32.82 -4.03 8.37
N PRO A 38 32.53 -4.02 9.68
CA PRO A 38 31.63 -3.05 10.28
C PRO A 38 32.23 -1.62 10.25
N PRO A 39 31.43 -0.58 10.00
CA PRO A 39 31.90 0.79 10.10
C PRO A 39 32.11 1.20 11.56
N ALA A 40 33.19 1.93 11.79
CA ALA A 40 33.55 2.52 13.07
C ALA A 40 32.46 3.47 13.59
N THR A 41 32.15 3.35 14.88
CA THR A 41 31.29 4.24 15.65
C THR A 41 31.90 5.65 15.71
N GLY A 42 31.34 6.57 14.91
CA GLY A 42 31.68 7.99 14.95
C GLY A 42 30.70 8.78 15.81
N ARG A 43 31.22 9.34 16.91
CA ARG A 43 30.82 10.57 17.63
C ARG A 43 29.33 10.98 17.59
N GLN A 44 28.66 10.75 18.71
CA GLN A 44 27.50 11.55 19.12
C GLN A 44 27.96 12.99 19.41
N SER A 45 27.29 13.96 18.79
CA SER A 45 27.37 15.37 19.16
C SER A 45 26.33 15.65 20.22
N ASP A 46 26.77 16.14 21.37
CA ASP A 46 25.94 16.61 22.47
C ASP A 46 25.08 17.80 22.02
N LEU A 47 23.76 17.61 22.03
CA LEU A 47 22.75 18.66 21.99
C LEU A 47 21.89 18.49 23.24
N SER A 48 22.37 19.09 24.33
CA SER A 48 21.67 19.16 25.61
C SER A 48 20.49 20.13 25.49
N VAL A 49 19.27 19.58 25.39
CA VAL A 49 18.03 20.33 25.68
C VAL A 49 17.67 20.05 27.13
N ALA A 50 17.88 21.03 28.00
CA ALA A 50 17.47 20.96 29.39
C ALA A 50 15.93 20.92 29.47
N THR A 51 15.38 19.75 29.81
CA THR A 51 13.97 19.60 30.20
C THR A 51 13.94 19.37 31.71
N THR A 52 13.77 20.44 32.48
CA THR A 52 13.56 20.35 33.93
C THR A 52 12.18 19.76 34.19
N THR A 53 12.13 18.46 34.46
CA THR A 53 10.95 17.83 35.08
C THR A 53 11.37 17.39 36.48
N ALA A 54 10.81 18.04 37.50
CA ALA A 54 11.03 17.69 38.89
C ALA A 54 10.56 16.26 39.14
N ARG A 55 11.50 15.38 39.55
CA ARG A 55 11.19 14.06 40.11
C ARG A 55 10.90 14.24 41.60
N PRO A 56 9.75 13.78 42.12
CA PRO A 56 9.59 13.66 43.56
C PRO A 56 10.50 12.52 44.07
N ALA A 57 11.08 12.74 45.25
CA ALA A 57 11.92 11.81 45.96
C ALA A 57 11.17 10.50 46.24
N LEU A 58 11.82 9.37 45.95
CA LEU A 58 11.36 8.04 46.35
C LEU A 58 12.02 7.72 47.69
N ASP A 59 11.22 7.69 48.75
CA ASP A 59 11.63 7.05 50.00
C ASP A 59 11.67 5.53 49.81
N ALA A 60 12.69 4.93 50.42
CA ALA A 60 12.94 3.51 50.41
C ALA A 60 11.94 2.78 51.31
N GLY A 61 11.25 1.77 50.76
CA GLY A 61 10.55 0.73 51.52
C GLY A 61 9.03 0.82 51.52
N GLY A 62 8.39 0.22 50.52
CA GLY A 62 6.95 -0.05 50.55
C GLY A 62 6.34 -0.12 49.14
N TRP A 63 5.86 -1.30 48.73
CA TRP A 63 5.00 -1.41 47.55
C TRP A 63 3.65 -0.78 47.91
N PRO A 64 3.15 0.24 47.19
CA PRO A 64 1.90 0.88 47.55
C PRO A 64 0.73 -0.07 47.26
N HIS A 65 -0.07 -0.36 48.29
CA HIS A 65 -1.43 -0.82 48.12
C HIS A 65 -2.23 0.30 47.44
N ARG A 66 -2.70 0.06 46.20
CA ARG A 66 -3.73 0.90 45.58
C ARG A 66 -5.07 0.54 46.20
N GLU A 67 -5.53 1.39 47.11
CA GLU A 67 -6.94 1.42 47.48
C GLU A 67 -7.73 2.04 46.32
N HIS A 68 -8.59 1.24 45.70
CA HIS A 68 -9.58 1.73 44.76
C HIS A 68 -10.85 2.06 45.55
N THR A 69 -11.04 3.32 45.91
CA THR A 69 -12.32 3.82 46.42
C THR A 69 -13.30 3.86 45.25
N VAL A 70 -14.18 2.86 45.16
CA VAL A 70 -15.30 2.86 44.22
C VAL A 70 -16.43 3.64 44.86
N ALA A 71 -16.78 4.79 44.28
CA ALA A 71 -18.00 5.50 44.61
C ALA A 71 -19.20 4.65 44.16
N THR A 72 -19.95 4.12 45.12
CA THR A 72 -21.25 3.47 44.89
C THR A 72 -22.31 4.55 44.63
N GLY A 73 -22.42 4.98 43.37
CA GLY A 73 -23.60 5.69 42.89
C GLY A 73 -24.80 4.74 42.83
N GLN A 74 -25.92 5.13 43.44
CA GLN A 74 -27.19 4.41 43.36
C GLN A 74 -27.61 4.24 41.89
N VAL A 75 -27.69 3.00 41.43
CA VAL A 75 -28.33 2.63 40.16
C VAL A 75 -29.77 2.25 40.48
N THR A 76 -30.72 3.14 40.27
CA THR A 76 -32.15 2.81 40.19
C THR A 76 -32.41 2.10 38.85
N GLY A 77 -32.22 0.78 38.84
CA GLY A 77 -32.48 -0.06 37.67
C GLY A 77 -33.91 -0.60 37.67
N ALA A 78 -34.69 -0.21 36.67
CA ALA A 78 -35.93 -0.87 36.30
C ALA A 78 -35.67 -2.34 35.98
N THR A 79 -36.37 -3.24 36.68
CA THR A 79 -36.26 -4.69 36.48
C THR A 79 -37.18 -5.08 35.33
N THR A 80 -36.65 -5.19 34.11
CA THR A 80 -37.38 -5.83 33.02
C THR A 80 -37.35 -7.34 33.24
N ARG A 81 -38.47 -7.91 33.70
CA ARG A 81 -38.68 -9.37 33.67
C ARG A 81 -38.94 -9.77 32.23
N TYR A 82 -38.15 -10.72 31.74
CA TYR A 82 -38.45 -11.43 30.50
C TYR A 82 -39.03 -12.79 30.90
N ASP A 83 -40.32 -12.99 30.62
CA ASP A 83 -40.94 -14.30 30.71
C ASP A 83 -40.53 -15.10 29.47
N VAL A 84 -39.69 -16.12 29.65
CA VAL A 84 -39.38 -17.09 28.59
C VAL A 84 -40.44 -18.18 28.66
N ALA A 85 -41.40 -18.14 27.73
CA ALA A 85 -42.35 -19.23 27.54
C ALA A 85 -41.61 -20.46 26.97
N VAL A 86 -41.54 -21.54 27.76
CA VAL A 86 -41.07 -22.85 27.32
C VAL A 86 -42.30 -23.68 26.91
N PRO A 87 -42.54 -23.94 25.62
CA PRO A 87 -43.63 -24.79 25.19
C PRO A 87 -43.21 -26.26 25.35
N GLY A 88 -43.89 -27.00 26.23
CA GLY A 88 -43.68 -28.44 26.41
C GLY A 88 -43.53 -28.82 27.88
N GLY A 89 -44.65 -28.89 28.61
CA GLY A 89 -44.71 -29.36 29.99
C GLY A 89 -44.48 -30.86 30.09
N GLY A 90 -43.21 -31.28 30.13
CA GLY A 90 -42.79 -32.55 30.71
C GLY A 90 -42.18 -32.28 32.08
N ALA A 91 -42.73 -32.86 33.14
CA ALA A 91 -42.22 -32.71 34.50
C ALA A 91 -40.75 -33.19 34.59
N VAL A 92 -39.82 -32.25 34.65
CA VAL A 92 -38.41 -32.55 34.95
C VAL A 92 -38.31 -32.73 36.47
N PRO A 93 -37.75 -33.84 36.98
CA PRO A 93 -37.60 -34.05 38.41
C PRO A 93 -36.72 -32.95 39.02
N PRO A 94 -37.06 -32.43 40.21
CA PRO A 94 -36.27 -31.41 40.91
C PRO A 94 -34.92 -32.02 41.32
N GLY A 95 -33.93 -31.87 40.46
CA GLY A 95 -32.56 -32.37 40.68
C GLY A 95 -31.71 -32.46 39.41
N ALA A 96 -32.31 -32.60 38.23
CA ALA A 96 -31.56 -32.79 36.98
C ALA A 96 -31.23 -31.49 36.21
N ALA A 97 -31.96 -30.40 36.46
CA ALA A 97 -31.84 -29.16 35.67
C ALA A 97 -30.60 -28.30 36.01
N VAL A 98 -30.02 -28.43 37.21
CA VAL A 98 -28.88 -27.57 37.64
C VAL A 98 -27.54 -28.07 37.07
N LEU A 99 -27.44 -29.35 36.69
CA LEU A 99 -26.21 -29.92 36.11
C LEU A 99 -26.10 -29.73 34.58
N ALA A 100 -27.19 -29.39 33.88
CA ALA A 100 -27.18 -29.20 32.43
C ALA A 100 -26.65 -27.81 32.00
N VAL A 101 -26.90 -26.76 32.80
CA VAL A 101 -26.48 -25.38 32.48
C VAL A 101 -24.96 -25.20 32.60
N VAL A 102 -24.27 -26.01 33.41
CA VAL A 102 -22.80 -25.99 33.52
C VAL A 102 -22.12 -26.85 32.45
N ARG A 103 -22.81 -27.85 31.88
CA ARG A 103 -22.25 -28.70 30.79
C ARG A 103 -22.34 -28.06 29.41
N ALA A 104 -23.26 -27.12 29.18
CA ALA A 104 -23.36 -26.38 27.91
C ALA A 104 -22.30 -25.28 27.74
N ALA A 105 -21.56 -24.91 28.80
CA ALA A 105 -20.44 -23.97 28.71
C ALA A 105 -19.12 -24.61 28.20
N ALA A 106 -19.16 -25.87 27.76
CA ALA A 106 -17.98 -26.63 27.36
C ALA A 106 -17.75 -26.74 25.84
N GLY A 107 -18.64 -26.25 24.98
CA GLY A 107 -18.42 -26.45 23.54
C GLY A 107 -19.37 -25.69 22.63
N GLY A 108 -18.95 -24.49 22.24
CA GLY A 108 -19.53 -23.78 21.09
C GLY A 108 -19.42 -22.27 21.24
N GLU A 109 -18.59 -21.65 20.40
CA GLU A 109 -18.49 -20.22 20.09
C GLU A 109 -17.66 -19.27 21.01
N PRO A 110 -16.94 -18.27 20.45
CA PRO A 110 -16.23 -18.19 19.17
C PRO A 110 -14.74 -18.54 19.32
N ASP A 111 -14.15 -18.91 18.18
CA ASP A 111 -12.82 -19.46 17.96
C ASP A 111 -11.69 -18.42 18.16
N ASP A 112 -11.72 -17.68 19.26
CA ASP A 112 -10.76 -16.62 19.56
C ASP A 112 -9.36 -17.15 19.93
N GLY A 113 -9.25 -18.47 20.11
CA GLY A 113 -8.06 -19.13 20.67
C GLY A 113 -7.82 -18.76 22.14
N LEU A 114 -8.84 -18.32 22.88
CA LEU A 114 -8.74 -17.93 24.29
C LEU A 114 -9.46 -18.92 25.21
N LEU A 115 -8.81 -19.32 26.29
CA LEU A 115 -9.36 -20.19 27.34
C LEU A 115 -9.86 -19.36 28.53
N VAL A 116 -10.95 -19.77 29.17
CA VAL A 116 -11.51 -19.12 30.37
C VAL A 116 -10.88 -19.72 31.63
N CYS A 117 -10.37 -18.87 32.53
CA CYS A 117 -9.94 -19.30 33.86
C CYS A 117 -11.15 -19.57 34.76
N ARG A 118 -11.23 -20.75 35.38
CA ARG A 118 -12.32 -21.17 36.27
C ARG A 118 -12.20 -20.60 37.69
N GLU A 119 -11.05 -20.03 38.05
CA GLU A 119 -10.87 -19.35 39.35
C GLU A 119 -11.31 -17.89 39.32
N CYS A 120 -11.06 -17.17 38.21
CA CYS A 120 -11.34 -15.72 38.13
C CYS A 120 -12.19 -15.28 36.93
N GLY A 121 -12.66 -16.21 36.09
CA GLY A 121 -13.50 -15.93 34.93
C GLY A 121 -12.81 -15.23 33.75
N ARG A 122 -11.52 -14.89 33.83
CA ARG A 122 -10.81 -14.13 32.78
C ARG A 122 -10.44 -15.02 31.57
N ARG A 123 -10.60 -14.48 30.35
CA ARG A 123 -10.16 -15.12 29.09
C ARG A 123 -8.67 -14.85 28.83
N ARG A 124 -7.89 -15.90 28.53
CA ARG A 124 -6.42 -15.85 28.31
C ARG A 124 -5.98 -16.81 27.22
N ALA A 125 -4.97 -16.42 26.44
CA ALA A 125 -4.35 -17.31 25.45
C ALA A 125 -3.52 -18.44 26.08
N SER A 126 -2.93 -18.19 27.25
CA SER A 126 -2.19 -19.21 28.03
C SER A 126 -2.74 -19.27 29.44
N LEU A 127 -3.61 -20.25 29.68
CA LEU A 127 -4.17 -20.51 31.01
C LEU A 127 -3.08 -21.01 31.96
N ARG A 128 -2.12 -21.81 31.47
CA ARG A 128 -0.96 -22.27 32.25
C ARG A 128 -0.18 -21.10 32.88
N GLN A 129 0.20 -20.11 32.07
CA GLN A 129 0.98 -18.97 32.56
C GLN A 129 0.15 -18.09 33.51
N HIS A 130 -1.13 -17.90 33.20
CA HIS A 130 -2.02 -17.10 34.03
C HIS A 130 -2.24 -17.73 35.40
N VAL A 131 -2.53 -19.02 35.48
CA VAL A 131 -2.77 -19.73 36.74
C VAL A 131 -1.52 -19.73 37.62
N ALA A 132 -0.35 -19.99 37.03
CA ALA A 132 0.92 -19.93 37.77
C ALA A 132 1.18 -18.53 38.36
N ARG A 133 0.98 -17.47 37.57
CA ARG A 133 1.29 -16.09 38.02
C ARG A 133 0.23 -15.47 38.92
N THR A 134 -1.04 -15.76 38.68
CA THR A 134 -2.15 -15.09 39.38
C THR A 134 -2.67 -15.90 40.55
N HIS A 135 -2.61 -17.23 40.47
CA HIS A 135 -3.18 -18.13 41.48
C HIS A 135 -2.12 -18.98 42.19
N GLY A 136 -0.83 -18.87 41.81
CA GLY A 136 0.26 -19.61 42.45
C GLY A 136 0.16 -21.12 42.29
N MET A 137 -0.61 -21.62 41.31
CA MET A 137 -0.84 -23.04 41.10
C MET A 137 -0.18 -23.52 39.79
N ASP A 138 0.31 -24.75 39.79
CA ASP A 138 0.72 -25.42 38.56
C ASP A 138 -0.49 -25.98 37.78
N SER A 139 -0.26 -26.38 36.52
CA SER A 139 -1.32 -26.88 35.65
C SER A 139 -1.98 -28.18 36.13
N ARG A 140 -1.23 -29.08 36.77
CA ARG A 140 -1.76 -30.37 37.27
C ARG A 140 -2.70 -30.10 38.45
N THR A 141 -2.24 -29.30 39.40
CA THR A 141 -3.03 -28.87 40.56
C THR A 141 -4.34 -28.21 40.13
N TYR A 142 -4.26 -27.29 39.17
CA TYR A 142 -5.43 -26.63 38.62
C TYR A 142 -6.41 -27.59 37.92
N ARG A 143 -5.91 -28.56 37.14
CA ARG A 143 -6.78 -29.56 36.48
C ARG A 143 -7.49 -30.45 37.49
N THR A 144 -6.77 -30.98 38.47
CA THR A 144 -7.34 -31.80 39.54
C THR A 144 -8.42 -31.02 40.29
N ARG A 145 -8.13 -29.77 40.68
CA ARG A 145 -9.06 -28.91 41.43
C ARG A 145 -10.37 -28.65 40.68
N HIS A 146 -10.33 -28.53 39.35
CA HIS A 146 -11.50 -28.23 38.53
C HIS A 146 -12.09 -29.42 37.78
N GLY A 147 -11.65 -30.65 38.07
CA GLY A 147 -12.12 -31.86 37.39
C GLY A 147 -11.87 -31.86 35.87
N LEU A 148 -10.75 -31.28 35.44
CA LEU A 148 -10.33 -31.27 34.04
C LEU A 148 -9.51 -32.53 33.72
N ALA A 149 -9.70 -33.08 32.52
CA ALA A 149 -8.91 -34.22 32.07
C ALA A 149 -7.41 -33.87 32.01
N PRO A 150 -6.48 -34.81 32.30
CA PRO A 150 -5.04 -34.53 32.35
C PRO A 150 -4.46 -33.96 31.05
N ASP A 151 -5.06 -34.30 29.91
CA ASP A 151 -4.74 -33.91 28.54
C ASP A 151 -5.43 -32.61 28.10
N THR A 152 -6.32 -32.05 28.92
CA THR A 152 -7.03 -30.80 28.58
C THR A 152 -6.03 -29.68 28.26
N PRO A 153 -6.14 -29.02 27.08
CA PRO A 153 -5.22 -27.98 26.67
C PRO A 153 -5.30 -26.77 27.61
N MET A 154 -4.15 -26.33 28.11
CA MET A 154 -4.00 -25.16 28.99
C MET A 154 -3.42 -23.94 28.24
N VAL A 155 -3.25 -24.08 26.94
CA VAL A 155 -2.87 -23.02 26.00
C VAL A 155 -3.91 -23.08 24.91
N GLY A 156 -4.55 -21.94 24.64
CA GLY A 156 -5.55 -21.86 23.59
C GLY A 156 -4.94 -22.22 22.24
N GLY A 157 -5.77 -22.72 21.33
CA GLY A 157 -5.34 -23.00 19.96
C GLY A 157 -4.64 -21.77 19.37
N LYS A 158 -3.56 -22.00 18.62
CA LYS A 158 -2.94 -20.90 17.88
C LYS A 158 -4.04 -20.29 17.02
N ARG A 159 -4.34 -18.99 17.20
CA ARG A 159 -5.09 -18.26 16.17
C ARG A 159 -4.44 -18.61 14.84
N PRO A 160 -5.23 -18.99 13.81
CA PRO A 160 -4.66 -19.35 12.53
C PRO A 160 -3.78 -18.17 12.10
N ARG A 161 -2.49 -18.45 11.90
CA ARG A 161 -1.45 -17.46 11.64
C ARG A 161 -1.87 -16.48 10.54
N SER A 162 -2.65 -16.97 9.58
CA SER A 162 -3.29 -16.20 8.50
C SER A 162 -4.17 -15.04 8.99
N GLN A 163 -4.95 -15.20 10.06
CA GLN A 163 -5.80 -14.11 10.59
C GLN A 163 -4.96 -13.00 11.22
N TYR A 164 -3.89 -13.36 11.95
CA TYR A 164 -2.97 -12.38 12.50
C TYR A 164 -2.19 -11.66 11.40
N GLU A 165 -1.69 -12.40 10.40
CA GLU A 165 -1.00 -11.82 9.25
C GLU A 165 -1.93 -10.92 8.41
N ALA A 166 -3.19 -11.31 8.23
CA ALA A 166 -4.20 -10.48 7.57
C ALA A 166 -4.45 -9.17 8.34
N ALA A 167 -4.69 -9.25 9.65
CA ALA A 167 -4.91 -8.06 10.48
C ALA A 167 -3.67 -7.15 10.51
N LEU A 168 -2.46 -7.71 10.59
CA LEU A 168 -1.22 -6.94 10.57
C LEU A 168 -0.97 -6.30 9.19
N SER A 169 -1.31 -7.01 8.11
CA SER A 169 -1.24 -6.50 6.74
C SER A 169 -2.20 -5.33 6.54
N GLU A 170 -3.45 -5.47 6.99
CA GLU A 170 -4.48 -4.42 6.92
C GLU A 170 -4.08 -3.18 7.73
N ALA A 171 -3.66 -3.35 8.99
CA ALA A 171 -3.18 -2.26 9.82
C ALA A 171 -1.95 -1.55 9.23
N THR A 172 -1.12 -2.27 8.47
CA THR A 172 0.02 -1.69 7.76
C THR A 172 -0.42 -0.93 6.50
N ALA A 173 -1.39 -1.46 5.76
CA ALA A 173 -2.01 -0.77 4.64
C ALA A 173 -2.67 0.55 5.08
N ASP A 174 -3.39 0.56 6.21
CA ASP A 174 -4.00 1.75 6.77
C ASP A 174 -2.99 2.82 7.17
N ARG A 175 -1.91 2.43 7.86
CA ARG A 175 -0.83 3.37 8.20
C ARG A 175 -0.18 3.95 6.94
N ASN A 176 0.01 3.14 5.90
CA ASN A 176 0.57 3.61 4.64
C ASN A 176 -0.40 4.56 3.89
N ARG A 177 -1.71 4.26 3.89
CA ARG A 177 -2.75 5.15 3.37
C ARG A 177 -2.77 6.49 4.11
N ALA A 178 -2.79 6.46 5.44
CA ALA A 178 -2.76 7.66 6.28
C ALA A 178 -1.50 8.51 6.04
N ARG A 179 -0.33 7.88 5.94
CA ARG A 179 0.94 8.55 5.62
C ARG A 179 0.90 9.19 4.24
N GLY A 180 0.40 8.48 3.22
CA GLY A 180 0.23 9.01 1.87
C GLY A 180 -0.69 10.23 1.82
N ASN A 181 -1.82 10.16 2.53
CA ASN A 181 -2.78 11.26 2.64
C ASN A 181 -2.18 12.48 3.35
N ALA A 182 -1.43 12.27 4.44
CA ALA A 182 -0.74 13.36 5.15
C ALA A 182 0.31 14.06 4.28
N VAL A 183 1.09 13.30 3.50
CA VAL A 183 2.06 13.87 2.54
C VAL A 183 1.34 14.69 1.46
N ARG A 184 0.23 14.18 0.91
CA ARG A 184 -0.55 14.91 -0.09
C ARG A 184 -1.15 16.19 0.48
N ALA A 185 -1.72 16.14 1.68
CA ALA A 185 -2.26 17.31 2.37
C ALA A 185 -1.18 18.38 2.63
N ALA A 186 0.03 17.97 3.02
CA ALA A 186 1.15 18.89 3.20
C ALA A 186 1.59 19.57 1.89
N LEU A 187 1.55 18.85 0.76
CA LEU A 187 1.85 19.41 -0.55
C LEU A 187 0.75 20.36 -1.03
N ASP A 188 -0.52 20.03 -0.81
CA ASP A 188 -1.65 20.91 -1.09
C ASP A 188 -1.53 22.21 -0.28
N ALA A 189 -1.19 22.13 1.01
CA ALA A 189 -0.94 23.30 1.84
C ALA A 189 0.20 24.17 1.28
N ARG A 190 1.33 23.56 0.87
CA ARG A 190 2.45 24.29 0.23
C ARG A 190 2.11 24.91 -1.12
N ALA A 191 1.15 24.34 -1.85
CA ALA A 191 0.64 24.93 -3.08
C ALA A 191 -0.23 26.16 -2.76
N ARG A 192 -1.10 26.05 -1.75
CA ARG A 192 -1.94 27.17 -1.29
C ARG A 192 -1.13 28.35 -0.75
N THR A 193 -0.05 28.11 -0.01
CA THR A 193 0.84 29.20 0.45
C THR A 193 1.54 29.94 -0.69
N ARG A 194 1.52 29.39 -1.91
CA ARG A 194 2.04 30.01 -3.13
C ARG A 194 0.95 30.59 -4.03
N GLY A 195 -0.31 30.67 -3.55
CA GLY A 195 -1.43 31.26 -4.27
C GLY A 195 -2.14 30.33 -5.26
N TYR A 196 -1.87 29.03 -5.22
CA TYR A 196 -2.59 28.03 -6.03
C TYR A 196 -3.78 27.45 -5.25
N ALA A 197 -4.83 27.00 -5.94
CA ALA A 197 -5.98 26.39 -5.27
C ALA A 197 -5.62 25.07 -4.56
N GLY A 198 -4.62 24.36 -5.06
CA GLY A 198 -4.09 23.11 -4.53
C GLY A 198 -2.94 22.57 -5.39
N LEU A 199 -2.46 21.36 -5.09
CA LEU A 199 -1.36 20.73 -5.83
C LEU A 199 -1.71 20.52 -7.30
N GLU A 200 -2.94 20.12 -7.61
CA GLU A 200 -3.37 19.91 -8.99
C GLU A 200 -3.35 21.20 -9.82
N ASP A 201 -3.91 22.29 -9.28
CA ASP A 201 -3.89 23.61 -9.92
C ASP A 201 -2.46 24.11 -10.15
N LEU A 202 -1.59 23.92 -9.16
CA LEU A 202 -0.16 24.22 -9.30
C LEU A 202 0.47 23.43 -10.45
N VAL A 203 0.26 22.12 -10.52
CA VAL A 203 0.84 21.28 -11.59
C VAL A 203 0.31 21.70 -12.96
N ARG A 204 -0.98 22.03 -13.09
CA ARG A 204 -1.60 22.51 -14.34
C ARG A 204 -1.05 23.86 -14.77
N ARG A 205 -0.98 24.84 -13.87
CA ARG A 205 -0.50 26.20 -14.17
C ARG A 205 1.01 26.25 -14.42
N THR A 206 1.79 25.35 -13.83
CA THR A 206 3.25 25.28 -13.99
C THR A 206 3.69 24.32 -15.10
N THR A 207 2.82 23.99 -16.05
CA THR A 207 3.11 23.16 -17.24
C THR A 207 4.30 23.66 -18.05
N HIS A 208 4.41 24.99 -18.19
CA HIS A 208 5.47 25.69 -18.89
C HIS A 208 6.83 25.62 -18.18
N LEU A 209 6.87 25.30 -16.88
CA LEU A 209 8.10 25.12 -16.13
C LEU A 209 8.70 23.74 -16.37
N THR A 210 10.02 23.66 -16.30
CA THR A 210 10.73 22.37 -16.30
C THR A 210 10.41 21.57 -15.04
N ILE A 211 10.47 20.24 -15.14
CA ILE A 211 10.27 19.32 -14.01
C ILE A 211 11.19 19.68 -12.83
N LYS A 212 12.43 20.11 -13.12
CA LYS A 212 13.42 20.51 -12.11
C LYS A 212 13.00 21.79 -11.37
N GLN A 213 12.47 22.79 -12.08
CA GLN A 213 11.97 24.03 -11.48
C GLN A 213 10.77 23.79 -10.57
N VAL A 214 9.81 22.97 -11.01
CA VAL A 214 8.65 22.60 -10.17
C VAL A 214 9.10 21.81 -8.93
N GLY A 215 10.07 20.90 -9.10
CA GLY A 215 10.66 20.16 -7.99
C GLY A 215 11.33 21.07 -6.96
N ALA A 216 12.12 22.05 -7.42
CA ALA A 216 12.73 23.07 -6.56
C ALA A 216 11.67 23.91 -5.83
N LEU A 217 10.60 24.29 -6.52
CA LEU A 217 9.51 25.07 -5.96
C LEU A 217 8.77 24.31 -4.84
N LEU A 218 8.59 23.00 -4.95
CA LEU A 218 7.89 22.19 -3.94
C LEU A 218 8.81 21.54 -2.90
N GLY A 219 10.13 21.59 -3.11
CA GLY A 219 11.10 20.81 -2.34
C GLY A 219 10.91 19.30 -2.55
N GLN A 220 10.76 18.87 -3.81
CA GLN A 220 10.42 17.51 -4.21
C GLN A 220 11.32 17.04 -5.36
N THR A 221 11.43 15.72 -5.54
CA THR A 221 12.27 15.17 -6.62
C THR A 221 11.57 15.30 -7.97
N GLY A 222 12.37 15.35 -9.05
CA GLY A 222 11.81 15.42 -10.40
C GLY A 222 10.90 14.22 -10.76
N ASP A 223 11.15 13.04 -10.18
CA ASP A 223 10.33 11.86 -10.46
C ASP A 223 8.96 11.90 -9.77
N GLN A 224 8.87 12.53 -8.59
CA GLN A 224 7.58 12.81 -7.95
C GLN A 224 6.76 13.78 -8.80
N VAL A 225 7.39 14.83 -9.31
CA VAL A 225 6.73 15.80 -10.22
C VAL A 225 6.26 15.12 -11.50
N LYS A 226 7.08 14.24 -12.11
CA LYS A 226 6.67 13.44 -13.27
C LYS A 226 5.48 12.53 -12.96
N HIS A 227 5.49 11.89 -11.79
CA HIS A 227 4.39 11.05 -11.35
C HIS A 227 3.10 11.87 -11.24
N TRP A 228 3.11 13.01 -10.56
CA TRP A 228 1.93 13.89 -10.44
C TRP A 228 1.43 14.41 -11.78
N ARG A 229 2.33 14.83 -12.67
CA ARG A 229 1.95 15.24 -14.03
C ARG A 229 1.20 14.12 -14.77
N ARG A 230 1.66 12.87 -14.68
CA ARG A 230 0.92 11.72 -15.24
C ARG A 230 -0.41 11.49 -14.53
N THR A 231 -0.44 11.51 -13.20
CA THR A 231 -1.66 11.30 -12.40
C THR A 231 -2.75 12.33 -12.70
N PHE A 232 -2.37 13.58 -12.97
CA PHE A 232 -3.31 14.66 -13.30
C PHE A 232 -3.57 14.82 -14.81
N GLY A 233 -3.00 13.96 -15.67
CA GLY A 233 -3.14 14.08 -17.13
C GLY A 233 -2.47 15.32 -17.72
N VAL A 234 -1.47 15.87 -17.04
CA VAL A 234 -0.74 17.08 -17.42
C VAL A 234 0.55 16.68 -18.12
N HIS A 235 0.50 16.60 -19.45
CA HIS A 235 1.66 16.31 -20.27
C HIS A 235 2.58 17.54 -20.40
N SER A 236 3.89 17.31 -20.50
CA SER A 236 4.85 18.41 -20.68
C SER A 236 4.76 18.94 -22.10
N THR A 237 4.16 20.12 -22.26
CA THR A 237 3.95 20.79 -23.53
C THR A 237 5.21 20.91 -24.40
N ALA A 238 6.41 21.01 -23.81
CA ALA A 238 7.66 21.17 -24.57
C ALA A 238 8.12 19.90 -25.31
N ARG A 239 7.78 18.70 -24.83
CA ARG A 239 8.18 17.44 -25.48
C ARG A 239 7.07 16.84 -26.34
N ASP A 240 5.83 17.20 -26.01
CA ASP A 240 4.63 16.81 -26.73
C ASP A 240 4.17 17.87 -27.74
N ALA A 241 4.94 18.96 -27.89
CA ALA A 241 4.70 19.92 -28.96
C ALA A 241 4.87 19.20 -30.29
N ARG A 242 3.75 18.91 -30.94
CA ARG A 242 3.73 18.29 -32.26
C ARG A 242 3.67 19.41 -33.26
N ARG A 243 4.53 19.32 -34.27
CA ARG A 243 4.41 20.17 -35.45
C ARG A 243 3.14 19.77 -36.19
N CYS A 244 2.19 20.68 -36.33
CA CYS A 244 1.03 20.49 -37.18
C CYS A 244 1.55 20.26 -38.59
N GLN A 245 1.24 19.13 -39.22
CA GLN A 245 1.80 18.84 -40.54
C GLN A 245 1.14 19.68 -41.65
N LEU A 246 -0.06 20.24 -41.40
CA LEU A 246 -0.77 21.06 -42.38
C LEU A 246 -0.17 22.47 -42.50
N CYS A 247 0.11 23.13 -41.38
CA CYS A 247 0.60 24.51 -41.34
C CYS A 247 2.01 24.67 -40.73
N GLU A 248 2.64 23.56 -40.36
CA GLU A 248 3.99 23.51 -39.80
C GLU A 248 4.21 24.21 -38.44
N THR A 249 3.15 24.72 -37.81
CA THR A 249 3.26 25.34 -36.49
C THR A 249 3.45 24.28 -35.40
N THR A 250 4.38 24.54 -34.48
CA THR A 250 4.66 23.65 -33.34
C THR A 250 3.69 23.96 -32.22
N GLN A 251 2.79 23.02 -31.92
CA GLN A 251 1.67 23.26 -31.00
C GLN A 251 1.70 22.28 -29.83
N PRO A 252 1.55 22.76 -28.58
CA PRO A 252 1.56 21.92 -27.40
C PRO A 252 0.31 21.03 -27.29
N GLN A 253 -0.78 21.41 -27.96
CA GLN A 253 -2.02 20.64 -28.06
C GLN A 253 -2.49 20.59 -29.52
N LEU A 254 -1.93 19.66 -30.29
CA LEU A 254 -2.24 19.51 -31.72
C LEU A 254 -3.75 19.41 -31.99
N ALA A 255 -4.49 18.67 -31.16
CA ALA A 255 -5.94 18.48 -31.35
C ALA A 255 -6.75 19.79 -31.24
N GLY A 256 -6.41 20.67 -30.29
CA GLY A 256 -7.07 21.98 -30.15
C GLY A 256 -6.73 22.87 -31.34
N HIS A 257 -5.44 22.99 -31.66
CA HIS A 257 -4.97 23.76 -32.81
C HIS A 257 -5.63 23.31 -34.13
N VAL A 258 -5.71 22.01 -34.39
CA VAL A 258 -6.32 21.47 -35.62
C VAL A 258 -7.81 21.85 -35.72
N ARG A 259 -8.53 21.83 -34.59
CA ARG A 259 -9.92 22.25 -34.56
C ARG A 259 -10.05 23.75 -34.82
N ASP A 260 -9.25 24.57 -34.15
CA ASP A 260 -9.41 26.02 -34.16
C ASP A 260 -8.86 26.66 -35.44
N ALA A 261 -7.70 26.21 -35.92
CA ALA A 261 -7.02 26.78 -37.08
C ALA A 261 -7.44 26.13 -38.41
N HIS A 262 -7.94 24.90 -38.39
CA HIS A 262 -8.29 24.16 -39.61
C HIS A 262 -9.76 23.74 -39.67
N GLY A 263 -10.54 23.92 -38.60
CA GLY A 263 -11.94 23.49 -38.55
C GLY A 263 -12.12 21.97 -38.66
N LEU A 264 -11.09 21.18 -38.34
CA LEU A 264 -11.09 19.74 -38.51
C LEU A 264 -11.29 19.00 -37.18
N SER A 265 -11.96 17.86 -37.24
CA SER A 265 -11.86 16.89 -36.15
C SER A 265 -10.48 16.21 -36.17
N VAL A 266 -10.12 15.55 -35.06
CA VAL A 266 -8.86 14.80 -34.98
C VAL A 266 -8.84 13.63 -35.98
N ALA A 267 -9.99 12.99 -36.22
CA ALA A 267 -10.11 11.92 -37.20
C ALA A 267 -9.88 12.43 -38.64
N ASP A 268 -10.55 13.52 -39.03
CA ASP A 268 -10.39 14.11 -40.37
C ASP A 268 -8.96 14.60 -40.63
N TYR A 269 -8.30 15.10 -39.59
CA TYR A 269 -6.89 15.46 -39.66
C TYR A 269 -6.02 14.25 -39.98
N HIS A 270 -6.22 13.12 -39.31
CA HIS A 270 -5.46 11.90 -39.60
C HIS A 270 -5.75 11.38 -41.01
N ASP A 271 -7.00 11.40 -41.46
CA ASP A 271 -7.36 10.99 -42.82
C ASP A 271 -6.68 11.89 -43.87
N ARG A 272 -6.69 13.21 -43.66
CA ARG A 272 -5.97 14.14 -44.54
C ARG A 272 -4.46 13.91 -44.57
N LEU A 273 -3.85 13.51 -43.45
CA LEU A 273 -2.42 13.17 -43.44
C LEU A 273 -2.14 11.88 -44.22
N GLN A 274 -3.04 10.89 -44.16
CA GLN A 274 -2.90 9.66 -44.93
C GLN A 274 -3.11 9.88 -46.44
N GLN A 275 -3.97 10.84 -46.81
CA GLN A 275 -4.24 11.20 -48.21
C GLN A 275 -3.18 12.12 -48.82
N ARG A 276 -2.29 12.72 -48.01
CA ARG A 276 -1.22 13.53 -48.57
C ARG A 276 -0.31 12.66 -49.43
N PRO A 277 -0.09 13.01 -50.71
CA PRO A 277 0.92 12.33 -51.50
C PRO A 277 2.24 12.50 -50.76
N SER A 278 2.90 11.39 -50.43
CA SER A 278 4.25 11.42 -49.86
C SER A 278 5.07 12.40 -50.67
N PRO A 279 5.73 13.40 -50.04
CA PRO A 279 6.54 14.35 -50.78
C PRO A 279 7.46 13.52 -51.66
N GLN A 280 7.32 13.65 -52.98
CA GLN A 280 8.17 12.95 -53.90
C GLN A 280 9.57 13.33 -53.48
N ARG A 281 10.30 12.37 -52.92
CA ARG A 281 11.68 12.56 -52.56
C ARG A 281 12.31 13.09 -53.84
N PRO A 282 12.84 14.33 -53.87
CA PRO A 282 13.42 14.87 -55.08
C PRO A 282 14.35 13.79 -55.59
N ALA A 283 14.12 13.36 -56.84
CA ALA A 283 14.87 12.27 -57.44
C ALA A 283 16.33 12.54 -57.09
N ALA A 284 16.96 11.60 -56.39
CA ALA A 284 18.36 11.77 -56.00
C ALA A 284 19.08 12.20 -57.27
N PRO A 285 19.86 13.31 -57.23
CA PRO A 285 20.55 13.78 -58.42
C PRO A 285 21.24 12.56 -59.01
N ALA A 286 20.96 12.28 -60.29
CA ALA A 286 21.52 11.12 -60.97
C ALA A 286 23.03 11.13 -60.67
N PRO A 287 23.61 10.00 -60.23
CA PRO A 287 25.03 9.95 -59.94
C PRO A 287 25.77 10.45 -61.18
N THR A 288 26.36 11.63 -61.08
CA THR A 288 27.22 12.16 -62.13
C THR A 288 28.38 11.20 -62.23
N CYS A 289 28.57 10.60 -63.40
CA CYS A 289 29.59 9.57 -63.68
C CYS A 289 31.05 10.07 -63.55
N ASP A 290 31.30 11.21 -62.91
CA ASP A 290 32.62 11.85 -62.81
C ASP A 290 33.27 11.72 -61.42
N GLU A 291 32.80 10.81 -60.56
CA GLU A 291 33.56 10.47 -59.35
C GLU A 291 34.55 9.32 -59.65
N PRO A 292 35.87 9.57 -59.67
CA PRO A 292 36.86 8.53 -59.97
C PRO A 292 36.82 7.41 -58.92
N ALA A 293 36.75 6.18 -59.41
CA ALA A 293 36.52 4.93 -58.66
C ALA A 293 37.62 4.54 -57.63
N GLU A 294 38.56 5.44 -57.29
CA GLU A 294 39.72 5.08 -56.47
C GLU A 294 39.47 5.07 -54.95
N ARG A 295 38.30 5.48 -54.44
CA ARG A 295 38.07 5.58 -52.98
C ARG A 295 37.27 4.47 -52.32
N VAL A 296 36.77 3.47 -53.05
CA VAL A 296 35.85 2.46 -52.47
C VAL A 296 36.55 1.21 -51.90
N LEU A 297 37.85 1.01 -52.12
CA LEU A 297 38.55 -0.23 -51.73
C LEU A 297 39.28 -0.22 -50.37
N THR A 298 39.28 0.87 -49.61
CA THR A 298 39.81 0.83 -48.23
C THR A 298 38.70 0.75 -47.20
N GLY A 299 38.00 -0.37 -47.19
CA GLY A 299 37.14 -0.82 -46.09
C GLY A 299 37.93 -1.11 -44.81
N ARG A 300 38.77 -0.18 -44.34
CA ARG A 300 39.33 -0.20 -42.99
C ARG A 300 38.27 0.33 -42.04
N ARG A 301 37.53 -0.62 -41.46
CA ARG A 301 36.76 -0.42 -40.24
C ARG A 301 37.69 0.27 -39.22
N PRO A 302 37.38 1.49 -38.73
CA PRO A 302 38.21 2.10 -37.70
C PRO A 302 38.23 1.16 -36.49
N ALA A 303 39.43 0.90 -35.98
CA ALA A 303 39.64 0.05 -34.81
C ALA A 303 38.78 0.56 -33.64
N PRO A 304 38.27 -0.33 -32.78
CA PRO A 304 37.55 0.07 -31.58
C PRO A 304 38.44 0.99 -30.75
N THR A 305 37.95 2.21 -30.52
CA THR A 305 38.61 3.21 -29.72
C THR A 305 38.86 2.64 -28.32
N GLU A 306 40.09 2.74 -27.84
CA GLU A 306 40.51 2.22 -26.54
C GLU A 306 39.60 2.70 -25.40
N PRO A 307 39.41 1.86 -24.35
CA PRO A 307 38.64 2.25 -23.18
C PRO A 307 39.30 3.46 -22.50
N ARG A 308 38.55 4.55 -22.41
CA ARG A 308 38.90 5.77 -21.69
C ARG A 308 39.36 5.43 -20.25
N PRO A 309 40.53 5.89 -19.79
CA PRO A 309 40.98 5.64 -18.42
C PRO A 309 40.03 6.29 -17.42
N ALA A 310 39.73 5.56 -16.34
CA ALA A 310 38.84 6.01 -15.28
C ALA A 310 39.41 7.26 -14.59
N VAL A 311 38.69 8.37 -14.70
CA VAL A 311 38.98 9.61 -13.98
C VAL A 311 38.71 9.38 -12.49
N THR A 312 39.79 9.18 -11.73
CA THR A 312 39.76 9.17 -10.26
C THR A 312 39.73 10.61 -9.79
N THR A 313 38.55 11.14 -9.45
CA THR A 313 38.44 12.43 -8.78
C THR A 313 38.96 12.31 -7.36
N ARG A 314 40.16 12.85 -7.13
CA ARG A 314 40.81 13.01 -5.82
C ARG A 314 39.97 13.97 -4.98
N ARG A 315 39.33 13.46 -3.94
CA ARG A 315 38.60 14.26 -2.95
C ARG A 315 39.60 14.81 -1.94
N THR A 316 39.92 16.10 -2.01
CA THR A 316 40.68 16.79 -0.97
C THR A 316 39.86 16.83 0.33
N ARG A 317 40.56 16.56 1.45
CA ARG A 317 40.03 16.61 2.81
C ARG A 317 39.94 18.03 3.31
#